data_AF-A0AAW8L076-F1
#
_entry.id   AF-A0AAW8L076-F1
#
_cell.length_a   1.000
_cell.length_b   1.000
_cell.length_c   1.000
_cell.angle_alpha   90.00
_cell.angle_beta   90.00
_cell.angle_gamma   90.00
#
_symmetry.space_group_name_H-M   'P 1'
#
loop_
_entity.id
_entity.type
_entity.pdbx_description
1 polymer ?
#
loop_
_entity_poly.entity_id
_entity_poly.type
_entity_poly.pdbx_seq_one_letter_code
_entity_poly.pdbx_strand_id
1 'polypeptide(L)'
;MDKLNPTTVIKYSYLIAFGLFIVAGLVSSNIFLLGLTIFLIGALLAGAQSSLLPLAAMFYPAVCRAVGVSWMHGIGRIGAILGAFFGSLIFTFNLSLSGIFFILALPTFISFIALSLKVIYEKSK
;
A
#
# COMPACT_ATOMS: atom_id res chain seq x y z
N MET A 1 1.25 6.53 -15.50
CA MET A 1 0.65 5.22 -15.84
C MET A 1 0.64 4.94 -17.35
N ASP A 2 1.10 5.86 -18.20
CA ASP A 2 0.89 5.75 -19.66
C ASP A 2 2.07 5.20 -20.47
N LYS A 3 3.20 4.84 -19.84
CA LYS A 3 4.41 4.37 -20.56
C LYS A 3 5.08 3.12 -19.97
N LEU A 4 4.71 2.69 -18.77
CA LEU A 4 5.33 1.54 -18.07
C LEU A 4 4.24 0.58 -17.61
N ASN A 5 4.53 -0.72 -17.60
CA ASN A 5 3.61 -1.77 -17.13
C ASN A 5 2.99 -1.38 -15.77
N PRO A 6 1.69 -1.05 -15.70
CA PRO A 6 1.09 -0.38 -14.55
C PRO A 6 1.14 -1.25 -13.30
N THR A 7 0.97 -2.57 -13.45
CA THR A 7 1.12 -3.56 -12.37
C THR A 7 2.52 -3.58 -11.77
N THR A 8 3.55 -3.52 -12.61
CA THR A 8 4.96 -3.56 -12.19
C THR A 8 5.33 -2.32 -11.39
N VAL A 9 4.89 -1.14 -11.83
CA VAL A 9 5.15 0.12 -11.12
C VAL A 9 4.53 0.10 -9.72
N ILE A 10 3.25 -0.26 -9.62
CA ILE A 10 2.53 -0.30 -8.33
C ILE A 10 3.19 -1.29 -7.37
N LYS A 11 3.58 -2.47 -7.87
CA LYS A 11 4.31 -3.48 -7.08
C LYS A 11 5.59 -2.88 -6.47
N TYR A 12 6.44 -2.25 -7.28
CA TYR A 12 7.68 -1.66 -6.76
C TYR A 12 7.42 -0.47 -5.83
N SER A 13 6.37 0.32 -6.04
CA SER A 13 5.97 1.38 -5.09
C SER A 13 5.67 0.82 -3.70
N TYR A 14 4.96 -0.32 -3.58
CA TYR A 14 4.73 -0.98 -2.30
C TYR A 14 6.01 -1.56 -1.68
N LEU A 15 6.92 -2.11 -2.51
CA LEU A 15 8.21 -2.62 -2.03
C LEU A 15 9.10 -1.50 -1.47
N ILE A 16 9.16 -0.36 -2.15
CA ILE A 16 9.94 0.81 -1.71
C ILE A 16 9.30 1.38 -0.44
N ALA A 17 7.97 1.49 -0.38
CA ALA A 17 7.27 1.93 0.83
C ALA A 17 7.54 1.01 2.03
N PHE A 18 7.58 -0.31 1.82
CA PHE A 18 7.97 -1.28 2.85
C PHE A 18 9.39 -1.02 3.39
N GLY A 19 10.37 -0.85 2.50
CA GLY A 19 11.73 -0.51 2.89
C GLY A 19 11.80 0.82 3.66
N LEU A 20 11.05 1.83 3.22
CA LEU A 20 10.98 3.12 3.90
C LEU A 20 10.34 3.03 5.29
N PHE A 21 9.36 2.16 5.51
CA PHE A 21 8.81 1.92 6.86
C PHE A 21 9.85 1.35 7.81
N ILE A 22 10.70 0.42 7.34
CA ILE A 22 11.81 -0.12 8.13
C ILE A 22 12.81 1.00 8.47
N VAL A 23 13.16 1.82 7.48
CA VAL A 23 14.08 2.96 7.68
C VAL A 23 13.47 3.99 8.66
N ALA A 24 12.17 4.30 8.55
CA ALA A 24 11.48 5.18 9.48
C ALA A 24 11.51 4.66 10.92
N GLY A 25 11.41 3.33 11.09
CA GLY A 25 11.58 2.68 12.38
C GLY A 25 12.99 2.82 12.96
N LEU A 26 14.03 2.79 12.13
CA LEU A 26 15.43 2.92 12.58
C LEU A 26 15.82 4.39 12.84
N VAL A 27 15.23 5.33 12.12
CA VAL A 27 15.56 6.76 12.19
C VAL A 27 14.57 7.54 13.06
N SER A 28 13.78 6.85 13.91
CA SER A 28 12.78 7.47 14.78
C SER A 28 13.32 8.55 15.71
N SER A 29 14.64 8.56 15.98
CA SER A 29 15.30 9.53 16.85
C SER A 29 15.56 10.90 16.21
N ASN A 30 15.61 10.99 14.87
CA ASN A 30 15.89 12.24 14.17
C ASN A 30 14.63 12.74 13.43
N ILE A 31 14.01 13.80 13.96
CA ILE A 31 12.78 14.40 13.44
C ILE A 31 12.85 14.77 11.96
N PHE A 32 14.00 15.27 11.48
CA PHE A 32 14.13 15.71 10.10
C PHE A 32 14.10 14.53 9.12
N LEU A 33 14.90 13.49 9.39
CA LEU A 33 14.90 12.27 8.56
C LEU A 33 13.58 11.49 8.70
N LEU A 34 12.98 11.49 9.88
CA LEU A 34 11.67 10.89 10.10
C LEU A 34 10.59 11.59 9.25
N GLY A 35 10.56 12.92 9.25
CA GLY A 35 9.63 13.69 8.43
C GLY A 35 9.80 13.41 6.94
N LEU A 36 11.05 13.37 6.46
CA LEU A 36 11.37 13.06 5.07
C LEU A 36 10.91 11.64 4.68
N THR A 37 11.19 10.65 5.51
CA THR A 37 10.79 9.25 5.24
C THR A 37 9.27 9.08 5.25
N ILE A 38 8.56 9.67 6.21
CA ILE A 38 7.08 9.65 6.26
C ILE A 38 6.48 10.34 5.02
N PHE A 39 7.06 11.47 4.59
CA PHE A 39 6.63 12.16 3.38
C PHE A 39 6.76 11.27 2.14
N LEU A 40 7.90 10.59 1.98
CA LEU A 40 8.14 9.67 0.88
C LEU A 40 7.19 8.46 0.91
N ILE A 41 6.95 7.89 2.10
CA ILE A 41 5.96 6.81 2.30
C ILE A 41 4.58 7.27 1.84
N GLY A 42 4.15 8.45 2.29
CA GLY A 42 2.86 9.03 1.93
C GLY A 42 2.71 9.25 0.43
N ALA A 43 3.71 9.84 -0.21
CA ALA A 43 3.72 10.08 -1.65
C ALA A 43 3.61 8.76 -2.46
N LEU A 44 4.38 7.74 -2.07
CA LEU A 44 4.37 6.44 -2.74
C LEU A 44 3.04 5.70 -2.56
N LEU A 45 2.53 5.62 -1.33
CA LEU A 45 1.30 4.89 -1.03
C LEU A 45 0.06 5.59 -1.59
N ALA A 46 -0.03 6.92 -1.54
CA ALA A 46 -1.14 7.65 -2.14
C ALA A 46 -1.17 7.48 -3.67
N GLY A 47 -0.01 7.50 -4.31
CA GLY A 47 0.11 7.20 -5.75
C GLY A 47 -0.25 5.75 -6.08
N ALA A 48 0.20 4.79 -5.26
CA ALA A 48 -0.12 3.38 -5.46
C ALA A 48 -1.62 3.07 -5.24
N GLN A 49 -2.26 3.69 -4.25
CA GLN A 49 -3.68 3.49 -3.95
C GLN A 49 -4.59 4.07 -5.05
N SER A 50 -4.29 5.27 -5.56
CA SER A 50 -5.07 5.90 -6.63
C SER A 50 -4.95 5.16 -7.97
N SER A 51 -3.82 4.51 -8.23
CA SER A 51 -3.58 3.74 -9.47
C SER A 51 -4.18 2.33 -9.48
N LEU A 52 -4.59 1.78 -8.32
CA LEU A 52 -5.27 0.48 -8.24
C LEU A 52 -6.66 0.49 -8.88
N LEU A 53 -7.42 1.60 -8.76
CA LEU A 53 -8.77 1.69 -9.36
C LEU A 53 -8.74 1.57 -10.89
N PRO A 54 -7.91 2.35 -11.62
CA PRO A 54 -7.78 2.19 -13.07
C PRO A 54 -7.23 0.82 -13.45
N LEU A 55 -6.33 0.24 -12.65
CA LEU A 55 -5.80 -1.10 -12.90
C LEU A 55 -6.92 -2.16 -12.89
N ALA A 56 -7.84 -2.09 -11.92
CA ALA A 56 -9.00 -2.98 -11.88
C ALA A 56 -9.95 -2.74 -13.08
N ALA A 57 -10.15 -1.47 -13.46
CA ALA A 57 -10.99 -1.13 -14.61
C ALA A 57 -10.48 -1.72 -15.94
N MET A 58 -9.15 -1.80 -16.10
CA MET A 58 -8.52 -2.45 -17.28
C MET A 58 -8.64 -3.97 -17.27
N PHE A 59 -8.78 -4.59 -16.10
CA PHE A 59 -8.86 -6.05 -15.98
C PHE A 59 -10.27 -6.61 -16.22
N TYR A 60 -11.32 -5.87 -15.85
CA TYR A 60 -12.70 -6.32 -16.01
C TYR A 60 -13.30 -6.01 -17.40
N PRO A 61 -14.03 -6.94 -18.03
CA PRO A 61 -14.75 -6.69 -19.28
C PRO A 61 -15.85 -5.64 -19.08
N ALA A 62 -16.20 -4.93 -20.16
CA ALA A 62 -17.06 -3.75 -20.10
C ALA A 62 -18.41 -4.00 -19.41
N VAL A 63 -18.97 -5.20 -19.57
CA VAL A 63 -20.29 -5.59 -19.03
C VAL A 63 -20.30 -5.62 -17.49
N CYS A 64 -19.18 -5.95 -16.83
CA CYS A 64 -19.10 -6.05 -15.37
C CYS A 64 -18.08 -5.09 -14.73
N ARG A 65 -17.44 -4.22 -15.52
CA ARG A 65 -16.39 -3.30 -15.05
C ARG A 65 -16.83 -2.41 -13.90
N ALA A 66 -18.02 -1.80 -13.99
CA ALA A 66 -18.52 -0.90 -12.97
C ALA A 66 -18.73 -1.62 -11.62
N VAL A 67 -19.27 -2.84 -11.66
CA VAL A 67 -19.52 -3.67 -10.47
C VAL A 67 -18.21 -4.19 -9.87
N GLY A 68 -17.25 -4.61 -10.71
CA GLY A 68 -15.94 -5.06 -10.24
C GLY A 68 -15.14 -3.95 -9.55
N VAL A 69 -15.12 -2.75 -10.14
CA VAL A 69 -14.42 -1.59 -9.57
C VAL A 69 -15.09 -1.11 -8.28
N SER A 70 -16.43 -1.12 -8.20
CA SER A 70 -17.14 -0.72 -6.98
C SER A 70 -16.89 -1.67 -5.81
N TRP A 71 -16.87 -2.99 -6.04
CA TRP A 71 -16.49 -3.98 -5.02
C TRP A 71 -15.06 -3.77 -4.52
N MET A 72 -14.11 -3.54 -5.44
CA MET A 72 -12.72 -3.27 -5.06
C MET A 72 -12.62 -2.02 -4.18
N HIS A 73 -13.31 -0.93 -4.55
CA HIS A 73 -13.31 0.30 -3.75
C HIS A 73 -13.99 0.10 -2.38
N GLY A 74 -15.11 -0.64 -2.35
CA GLY A 74 -15.83 -0.97 -1.12
C GLY A 74 -14.95 -1.71 -0.11
N ILE A 75 -14.22 -2.74 -0.55
CA ILE A 75 -13.26 -3.47 0.30
C ILE A 75 -12.14 -2.53 0.79
N GLY A 76 -11.63 -1.66 -0.08
CA GLY A 76 -10.63 -0.64 0.30
C GLY A 76 -11.11 0.27 1.43
N ARG A 77 -12.39 0.65 1.44
CA ARG A 77 -12.98 1.46 2.52
C ARG A 77 -13.10 0.71 3.84
N ILE A 78 -13.44 -0.58 3.81
CA ILE A 78 -13.44 -1.41 5.01
C ILE A 78 -12.04 -1.45 5.63
N GLY A 79 -11.01 -1.60 4.79
CA GLY A 79 -9.61 -1.52 5.24
C GLY A 79 -9.26 -0.19 5.91
N ALA A 80 -9.76 0.93 5.40
CA ALA A 80 -9.54 2.24 6.02
C ALA A 80 -10.23 2.38 7.39
N ILE A 81 -11.46 1.86 7.53
CA ILE A 81 -12.20 1.85 8.80
C ILE A 81 -11.46 0.99 9.85
N LEU A 82 -11.09 -0.23 9.47
CA LEU A 82 -10.33 -1.13 10.32
C LEU A 82 -8.95 -0.54 10.65
N GLY A 83 -8.30 0.12 9.69
CA GLY A 83 -7.02 0.80 9.90
C GLY A 83 -7.09 1.92 10.92
N ALA A 84 -8.15 2.73 10.91
CA ALA A 84 -8.37 3.76 11.95
C ALA A 84 -8.61 3.13 13.33
N PHE A 85 -9.38 2.03 13.39
CA PHE A 85 -9.66 1.31 14.63
C PHE A 85 -8.41 0.63 15.22
N PHE A 86 -7.64 -0.09 14.40
CA PHE A 86 -6.38 -0.69 14.86
C PHE A 86 -5.32 0.38 15.13
N GLY A 87 -5.31 1.47 14.38
CA GLY A 87 -4.40 2.60 14.60
C GLY A 87 -4.55 3.20 15.99
N SER A 88 -5.78 3.40 16.46
CA SER A 88 -6.01 3.88 17.84
C SER A 88 -5.62 2.81 18.89
N LEU A 89 -5.93 1.53 18.63
CA LEU A 89 -5.58 0.42 19.52
C LEU A 89 -4.06 0.26 19.69
N ILE A 90 -3.29 0.46 18.62
CA ILE A 90 -1.81 0.36 18.61
C ILE A 90 -1.19 1.32 19.63
N PHE A 91 -1.76 2.53 19.80
CA PHE A 91 -1.28 3.47 20.81
C PHE A 91 -1.58 3.03 22.25
N THR A 92 -2.60 2.20 22.47
CA THR A 92 -2.92 1.65 23.80
C THR A 92 -1.88 0.62 24.26
N PHE A 93 -1.18 -0.05 23.34
CA PHE A 93 -0.15 -1.04 23.68
C PHE A 93 1.18 -0.44 24.14
N ASN A 94 1.29 0.90 24.29
CA ASN A 94 2.52 1.61 24.69
C ASN A 94 3.77 1.19 23.89
N LEU A 95 3.58 0.89 22.60
CA LEU A 95 4.66 0.50 21.71
C LEU A 95 5.57 1.71 21.43
N SER A 96 6.85 1.45 21.25
CA SER A 96 7.77 2.47 20.75
C SER A 96 7.38 2.91 19.35
N LEU A 97 7.67 4.16 18.99
CA LEU A 97 7.40 4.71 17.65
C LEU A 97 7.97 3.81 16.54
N SER A 98 9.17 3.24 16.79
CA SER A 98 9.82 2.27 15.91
C SER A 98 8.97 1.00 15.70
N GLY A 99 8.41 0.44 16.78
CA GLY A 99 7.53 -0.73 16.74
C GLY A 99 6.27 -0.48 15.91
N ILE A 100 5.71 0.74 15.97
CA ILE A 100 4.54 1.12 15.15
C ILE A 100 4.88 1.06 13.66
N PHE A 101 6.03 1.61 13.24
CA PHE A 101 6.43 1.57 11.84
C PHE A 101 6.71 0.15 11.34
N PHE A 102 7.27 -0.74 12.17
CA PHE A 102 7.45 -2.14 11.80
C PHE A 102 6.12 -2.88 11.63
N ILE A 103 5.12 -2.60 12.47
CA ILE A 103 3.77 -3.16 12.30
C ILE A 103 3.14 -2.67 10.99
N LEU A 104 3.32 -1.38 10.64
CA LEU A 104 2.82 -0.81 9.38
C LEU A 104 3.57 -1.32 8.13
N ALA A 105 4.79 -1.82 8.30
CA ALA A 105 5.54 -2.48 7.24
C ALA A 105 4.89 -3.82 6.81
N LEU A 106 4.23 -4.54 7.73
CA LEU A 106 3.60 -5.82 7.41
C LEU A 106 2.50 -5.74 6.33
N PRO A 107 1.44 -4.91 6.46
CA PRO A 107 0.39 -4.83 5.45
C PRO A 107 0.88 -4.29 4.10
N THR A 108 1.92 -3.43 4.10
CA THR A 108 2.54 -2.97 2.85
C THR A 108 3.30 -4.09 2.15
N PHE A 109 3.99 -4.95 2.89
CA PHE A 109 4.64 -6.14 2.33
C PHE A 109 3.64 -7.17 1.80
N ILE A 110 2.53 -7.39 2.52
CA ILE A 110 1.43 -8.27 2.05
C ILE A 110 0.87 -7.75 0.70
N SER A 111 0.71 -6.45 0.57
CA SER A 111 0.26 -5.82 -0.69
C SER A 111 1.25 -6.05 -1.84
N PHE A 112 2.55 -5.97 -1.55
CA PHE A 112 3.59 -6.30 -2.53
C PHE A 112 3.53 -7.77 -2.98
N ILE A 113 3.33 -8.71 -2.05
CA ILE A 113 3.20 -10.14 -2.37
C ILE A 113 1.97 -10.38 -3.25
N ALA A 114 0.82 -9.81 -2.89
CA ALA A 114 -0.42 -9.96 -3.65
C ALA A 114 -0.28 -9.46 -5.11
N LEU A 115 0.35 -8.30 -5.29
CA LEU A 115 0.64 -7.76 -6.62
C LEU A 115 1.68 -8.59 -7.38
N SER A 116 2.68 -9.14 -6.69
CA SER A 116 3.67 -10.03 -7.28
C SER A 116 3.02 -11.30 -7.82
N LEU A 117 2.12 -11.92 -7.04
CA LEU A 117 1.34 -13.08 -7.47
C LEU A 117 0.49 -12.78 -8.70
N LYS A 118 -0.19 -11.61 -8.74
CA LYS A 118 -0.93 -11.16 -9.93
C LYS A 118 -0.04 -11.12 -11.18
N VAL A 119 1.16 -10.53 -11.06
CA VAL A 119 2.10 -10.40 -12.20
C VAL A 119 2.57 -11.78 -12.69
N ILE A 120 2.81 -12.73 -11.79
CA ILE A 120 3.20 -14.10 -12.15
C ILE A 120 2.07 -14.79 -12.91
N TYR A 121 0.83 -14.68 -12.42
CA TYR A 121 -0.34 -15.26 -13.08
C TYR A 121 -0.58 -14.67 -14.48
N GLU A 122 -0.41 -13.35 -14.62
CA GLU A 122 -0.58 -12.65 -15.90
C GLU A 122 0.49 -13.04 -16.94
N LYS A 123 1.71 -13.39 -16.52
CA LYS A 123 2.77 -13.90 -17.40
C LYS A 123 2.62 -15.37 -17.79
N SER A 124 1.85 -16.13 -17.03
CA SER A 124 1.62 -17.57 -17.28
C SER A 124 0.51 -17.82 -18.30
N LYS A 125 -0.16 -16.77 -18.77
CA LYS A 125 -1.30 -16.81 -19.69
C LYS A 125 -0.88 -16.29 -21.06
#